data_AF-A0ABD2YUP2-F1
#
_entry.id   AF-A0ABD2YUP2-F1
#
_cell.length_a   1.000
_cell.length_b   1.000
_cell.length_c   1.000
_cell.angle_alpha   90.00
_cell.angle_beta   90.00
_cell.angle_gamma   90.00
#
_symmetry.space_group_name_H-M   'P 1'
#
loop_
_entity.id
_entity.type
_entity.pdbx_description
1 polymer ?
#
loop_
_entity_poly.entity_id
_entity_poly.type
_entity_poly.pdbx_seq_one_letter_code
_entity_poly.pdbx_strand_id
1 'polypeptide(L)'
;MMTESDGETNTLFPKAARLRNLTYSSPLYVDVTKRVLKKEQDSEEVTEAQEFTKVFIGKVPIMLQSSYCSLYHKPEKDLNELGERPFDQGGYFKINGSEKVLIAQEKMSTNHVYVFKKRQPNNRTVEALLVCDFAVLEVISDIKPWKQQHSRDAHLQVIKQHGRTFSKLPARSCCASLRKPMKEMPAGWYAKELLQKEMLPHVGTAEYCETKKAYYFGYIIHRLLFCALGRRPEDGRDHYANKGWTLLIHYLEAYSEWSAAFTFAILGKLAKPRQLHNSHWGMMCPAETPEGQACGLVKNLALMVYVTVGSAANPILEFLEEWSTENFEEISPAVIPHAYQNFCEWLLGWHSPKS
;
A
#
# COMPACT_ATOMS: atom_id res chain seq x y z
N MET A 1 16.43 -17.87 21.18
CA MET A 1 17.50 -18.19 22.14
C MET A 1 17.54 -17.13 23.23
N MET A 2 17.84 -17.51 24.46
CA MET A 2 17.97 -16.62 25.62
C MET A 2 19.34 -16.85 26.26
N THR A 3 20.08 -15.77 26.46
CA THR A 3 21.30 -15.78 27.27
C THR A 3 20.91 -15.45 28.70
N GLU A 4 21.15 -16.38 29.61
CA GLU A 4 20.91 -16.22 31.05
C GLU A 4 21.97 -15.31 31.69
N SER A 5 21.77 -14.90 32.95
CA SER A 5 22.74 -14.11 33.73
C SER A 5 24.12 -14.75 33.80
N ASP A 6 24.16 -16.07 33.69
CA ASP A 6 25.34 -16.90 33.85
C ASP A 6 26.13 -17.01 32.53
N GLY A 7 25.65 -16.37 31.46
CA GLY A 7 26.28 -16.33 30.14
C GLY A 7 25.89 -17.50 29.22
N GLU A 8 25.23 -18.53 29.74
CA GLU A 8 24.74 -19.65 28.92
C GLU A 8 23.58 -19.23 28.02
N THR A 9 23.64 -19.66 26.75
CA THR A 9 22.59 -19.37 25.76
C THR A 9 21.78 -20.62 25.47
N ASN A 10 20.53 -20.61 25.91
CA ASN A 10 19.59 -21.72 25.77
C ASN A 10 18.47 -21.40 24.77
N THR A 11 17.89 -22.44 24.16
CA THR A 11 16.69 -22.26 23.33
C THR A 11 15.52 -21.91 24.25
N LEU A 12 14.93 -20.74 24.02
CA LEU A 12 13.74 -20.31 24.74
C LEU A 12 12.53 -21.01 24.12
N PHE A 13 11.76 -21.76 24.90
CA PHE A 13 10.48 -22.33 24.47
C PHE A 13 9.29 -21.45 24.91
N PRO A 14 8.15 -21.48 24.20
CA PRO A 14 7.00 -20.63 24.52
C PRO A 14 6.45 -20.79 25.95
N LYS A 15 6.37 -22.02 26.47
CA LYS A 15 6.02 -22.30 27.88
C LYS A 15 6.94 -21.61 28.88
N ALA A 16 8.25 -21.66 28.65
CA ALA A 16 9.22 -20.98 29.51
C ALA A 16 9.04 -19.46 29.45
N ALA A 17 8.78 -18.91 28.26
CA ALA A 17 8.49 -17.49 28.10
C ALA A 17 7.23 -17.05 28.86
N ARG A 18 6.18 -17.90 28.85
CA ARG A 18 4.92 -17.70 29.58
C ARG A 18 5.15 -17.66 31.11
N LEU A 19 5.85 -18.66 31.66
CA LEU A 19 6.04 -18.80 33.11
C LEU A 19 7.02 -17.78 33.70
N ARG A 20 8.01 -17.35 32.91
CA ARG A 20 9.07 -16.44 33.36
C ARG A 20 8.83 -14.97 32.98
N ASN A 21 7.65 -14.65 32.46
CA ASN A 21 7.31 -13.30 31.96
C ASN A 21 8.31 -12.75 30.93
N LEU A 22 8.79 -13.60 30.02
CA LEU A 22 9.74 -13.22 28.98
C LEU A 22 9.05 -12.97 27.64
N THR A 23 9.77 -12.32 26.73
CA THR A 23 9.37 -12.15 25.34
C THR A 23 9.97 -13.25 24.48
N TYR A 24 9.11 -14.05 23.83
CA TYR A 24 9.52 -15.08 22.89
C TYR A 24 10.01 -14.43 21.59
N SER A 25 11.33 -14.34 21.45
CA SER A 25 11.98 -13.65 20.36
C SER A 25 13.23 -14.39 19.89
N SER A 26 13.60 -14.17 18.63
CA SER A 26 14.82 -14.69 18.03
C SER A 26 15.81 -13.55 17.78
N PRO A 27 17.12 -13.74 18.03
CA PRO A 27 18.14 -12.78 17.62
C PRO A 27 18.22 -12.67 16.09
N LEU A 28 18.40 -11.44 15.60
CA LEU A 28 18.61 -11.10 14.20
C LEU A 28 20.08 -10.75 13.99
N TYR A 29 20.69 -11.38 12.99
CA TYR A 29 22.07 -11.15 12.58
C TYR A 29 22.13 -10.76 11.11
N VAL A 30 23.06 -9.88 10.75
CA VAL A 30 23.28 -9.43 9.37
C VAL A 30 24.77 -9.36 9.08
N ASP A 31 25.13 -9.62 7.82
CA ASP A 31 26.49 -9.44 7.34
C ASP A 31 26.66 -8.00 6.82
N VAL A 32 27.70 -7.30 7.28
CA VAL A 32 27.94 -5.88 7.00
C VAL A 32 29.27 -5.73 6.26
N THR A 33 29.23 -5.17 5.05
CA THR A 33 30.43 -4.82 4.29
C THR A 33 30.68 -3.32 4.41
N LYS A 34 31.79 -2.93 5.06
CA LYS A 34 32.23 -1.55 5.18
C LYS A 34 33.32 -1.27 4.14
N ARG A 35 33.08 -0.32 3.24
CA ARG A 35 34.08 0.18 2.30
C ARG A 35 34.55 1.56 2.75
N VAL A 36 35.83 1.70 3.07
CA VAL A 36 36.44 3.00 3.43
C VAL A 36 37.12 3.57 2.20
N LEU A 37 36.66 4.74 1.76
CA LEU A 37 37.25 5.50 0.67
C LEU A 37 38.18 6.58 1.28
N LYS A 38 39.49 6.43 1.09
CA LYS A 38 40.46 7.48 1.42
C LYS A 38 40.70 8.31 0.17
N LYS A 39 40.47 9.63 0.25
CA LYS A 39 40.71 10.55 -0.87
C LYS A 39 42.07 11.22 -0.68
N GLU A 40 43.05 10.87 -1.51
CA GLU A 40 44.30 11.61 -1.66
C GLU A 40 44.27 12.51 -2.90
N GLN A 41 45.17 13.50 -2.92
CA GLN A 41 44.99 14.82 -3.52
C GLN A 41 44.80 14.92 -5.05
N ASP A 42 44.79 13.84 -5.83
CA ASP A 42 44.33 13.90 -7.24
C ASP A 42 44.04 12.54 -7.90
N SER A 43 43.90 11.48 -7.11
CA SER A 43 43.51 10.15 -7.59
C SER A 43 42.70 9.42 -6.52
N GLU A 44 41.46 9.07 -6.85
CA GLU A 44 40.65 8.19 -6.00
C GLU A 44 41.20 6.78 -6.11
N GLU A 45 42.01 6.29 -5.16
CA GLU A 45 42.26 4.85 -5.08
C GLU A 45 42.93 4.40 -3.77
N VAL A 46 42.12 4.11 -2.75
CA VAL A 46 42.29 2.94 -1.86
C VAL A 46 40.90 2.58 -1.32
N THR A 47 40.44 1.35 -1.58
CA THR A 47 39.24 0.78 -0.95
C THR A 47 39.67 -0.26 0.07
N GLU A 48 39.77 0.12 1.35
CA GLU A 48 39.83 -0.89 2.43
C GLU A 48 38.40 -1.42 2.62
N ALA A 49 38.15 -2.65 2.16
CA ALA A 49 36.89 -3.36 2.41
C ALA A 49 37.03 -4.23 3.66
N GLN A 50 36.22 -3.96 4.69
CA GLN A 50 36.10 -4.76 5.90
C GLN A 50 34.77 -5.48 5.87
N GLU A 51 34.78 -6.80 6.01
CA GLU A 51 33.59 -7.64 6.09
C GLU A 51 33.36 -8.07 7.53
N PHE A 52 32.18 -7.76 8.05
CA PHE A 52 31.72 -8.19 9.37
C PHE A 52 30.61 -9.22 9.16
N THR A 53 30.84 -10.45 9.59
CA THR A 53 29.84 -11.52 9.49
C THR A 53 29.07 -11.65 10.81
N LYS A 54 27.79 -12.03 10.72
CA LYS A 54 26.91 -12.27 11.87
C LYS A 54 26.88 -11.13 12.90
N VAL A 55 26.75 -9.89 12.43
CA VAL A 55 26.59 -8.73 13.31
C VAL A 55 25.19 -8.77 13.93
N PHE A 56 25.12 -8.81 15.26
CA PHE A 56 23.85 -8.77 15.98
C PHE A 56 23.19 -7.39 15.85
N ILE A 57 21.97 -7.34 15.31
CA ILE A 57 21.21 -6.09 15.15
C ILE A 57 20.15 -5.93 16.25
N GLY A 58 19.55 -7.02 16.70
CA GLY A 58 18.47 -6.96 17.67
C GLY A 58 17.73 -8.27 17.83
N LYS A 59 16.58 -8.23 18.50
CA LYS A 59 15.69 -9.38 18.67
C LYS A 59 14.34 -9.09 18.04
N VAL A 60 13.77 -10.09 17.38
CA VAL A 60 12.43 -9.98 16.77
C VAL A 60 11.49 -11.00 17.43
N PRO A 61 10.33 -10.56 17.93
CA PRO A 61 9.30 -11.46 18.43
C PRO A 61 8.87 -12.47 17.37
N ILE A 62 8.77 -13.73 17.75
CA ILE A 62 8.33 -14.82 16.86
C ILE A 62 6.87 -15.14 17.18
N MET A 63 6.01 -15.21 16.15
CA MET A 63 4.63 -15.66 16.34
C MET A 63 4.62 -17.17 16.62
N LEU A 64 3.75 -17.63 17.50
CA LEU A 64 3.61 -19.06 17.75
C LEU A 64 3.01 -19.79 16.54
N GLN A 65 3.47 -21.01 16.31
CA GLN A 65 3.09 -21.91 15.20
C GLN A 65 3.50 -21.47 13.77
N SER A 66 4.32 -20.44 13.64
CA SER A 66 4.87 -20.04 12.35
C SER A 66 6.08 -20.86 11.90
N SER A 67 6.49 -20.72 10.65
CA SER A 67 7.72 -21.33 10.10
C SER A 67 8.99 -21.12 10.92
N TYR A 68 9.18 -19.96 11.56
CA TYR A 68 10.34 -19.66 12.39
C TYR A 68 10.17 -20.03 13.88
N CYS A 69 9.02 -20.58 14.27
CA CYS A 69 8.73 -20.98 15.64
C CYS A 69 9.33 -22.36 15.92
N SER A 70 9.85 -22.54 17.14
CA SER A 70 10.35 -23.83 17.61
C SER A 70 9.27 -24.93 17.67
N LEU A 71 7.98 -24.56 17.61
CA LEU A 71 6.85 -25.49 17.62
C LEU A 71 6.37 -25.91 16.22
N TYR A 72 6.89 -25.28 15.16
CA TYR A 72 6.43 -25.49 13.80
C TYR A 72 6.53 -26.96 13.37
N HIS A 73 5.43 -27.51 12.83
CA HIS A 73 5.32 -28.90 12.37
C HIS A 73 5.77 -29.97 13.38
N LYS A 74 5.78 -29.68 14.69
CA LYS A 74 6.03 -30.71 15.70
C LYS A 74 4.82 -31.64 15.83
N PRO A 75 5.04 -32.97 15.95
CA PRO A 75 3.95 -33.90 16.18
C PRO A 75 3.32 -33.68 17.56
N GLU A 76 2.06 -34.09 17.73
CA GLU A 76 1.30 -33.88 18.97
C GLU A 76 2.02 -34.43 20.21
N LYS A 77 2.73 -35.56 20.06
CA LYS A 77 3.51 -36.17 21.13
C LYS A 77 4.59 -35.23 21.66
N ASP A 78 5.39 -34.64 20.78
CA ASP A 78 6.45 -33.70 21.15
C ASP A 78 5.89 -32.42 21.77
N LEU A 79 4.74 -31.94 21.26
CA LEU A 79 4.06 -30.79 21.84
C LEU A 79 3.64 -31.06 23.29
N ASN A 80 3.08 -32.25 23.55
CA ASN A 80 2.70 -32.67 24.89
C ASN A 80 3.92 -32.77 25.83
N GLU A 81 5.05 -33.32 25.36
CA GLU A 81 6.30 -33.40 26.13
C GLU A 81 6.87 -32.02 26.46
N LEU A 82 6.75 -31.06 25.54
CA LEU A 82 7.11 -29.65 25.75
C LEU A 82 6.11 -28.89 26.63
N GLY A 83 4.95 -29.50 26.91
CA GLY A 83 3.87 -28.91 27.69
C GLY A 83 3.10 -27.82 26.95
N GLU A 84 3.01 -27.93 25.63
CA GLU A 84 2.15 -27.12 24.76
C GLU A 84 0.91 -27.92 24.33
N ARG A 85 -0.16 -27.22 23.95
CA ARG A 85 -1.42 -27.86 23.55
C ARG A 85 -1.44 -28.16 22.05
N PRO A 86 -1.72 -29.41 21.62
CA PRO A 86 -1.80 -29.76 20.19
C PRO A 86 -2.84 -28.96 19.39
N PHE A 87 -3.97 -28.62 20.02
CA PHE A 87 -5.06 -27.88 19.39
C PHE A 87 -4.90 -26.36 19.42
N ASP A 88 -3.75 -25.85 19.92
CA ASP A 88 -3.46 -24.42 19.86
C ASP A 88 -3.10 -24.03 18.42
N GLN A 89 -3.92 -23.18 17.82
CA GLN A 89 -3.74 -22.70 16.45
C GLN A 89 -2.53 -21.74 16.34
N GLY A 90 -2.02 -21.22 17.45
CA GLY A 90 -0.98 -20.20 17.43
C GLY A 90 -1.50 -18.89 16.84
N GLY A 91 -0.65 -18.16 16.11
CA GLY A 91 -1.09 -16.90 15.49
C GLY A 91 -0.97 -15.66 16.38
N TYR A 92 -0.28 -15.79 17.51
CA TYR A 92 -0.10 -14.71 18.48
C TYR A 92 1.34 -14.68 18.99
N PHE A 93 1.70 -13.57 19.63
CA PHE A 93 3.02 -13.33 20.19
C PHE A 93 3.01 -13.47 21.71
N LYS A 94 4.13 -13.94 22.26
CA LYS A 94 4.41 -13.91 23.70
C LYS A 94 5.33 -12.74 24.02
N ILE A 95 4.80 -11.70 24.65
CA ILE A 95 5.53 -10.48 25.03
C ILE A 95 5.39 -10.29 26.54
N ASN A 96 6.52 -10.32 27.24
CA ASN A 96 6.58 -10.22 28.70
C ASN A 96 5.61 -11.20 29.40
N GLY A 97 5.59 -12.47 28.97
CA GLY A 97 4.68 -13.51 29.45
C GLY A 97 3.24 -13.44 28.93
N SER A 98 2.81 -12.27 28.47
CA SER A 98 1.44 -12.03 28.01
C SER A 98 1.24 -12.41 26.54
N GLU A 99 0.05 -12.88 26.21
CA GLU A 99 -0.38 -13.15 24.84
C GLU A 99 -0.83 -11.87 24.16
N LYS A 100 -0.33 -11.62 22.94
CA LYS A 100 -0.63 -10.45 22.14
C LYS A 100 -0.98 -10.86 20.73
N VAL A 101 -2.16 -10.45 20.26
CA VAL A 101 -2.63 -10.66 18.88
C VAL A 101 -2.59 -9.32 18.16
N LEU A 102 -2.14 -9.34 16.91
CA LEU A 102 -2.23 -8.19 16.03
C LEU A 102 -3.60 -8.18 15.37
N ILE A 103 -4.30 -7.07 15.50
CA ILE A 103 -5.61 -6.83 14.88
C ILE A 103 -5.35 -6.14 13.56
N ALA A 104 -5.90 -6.70 12.49
CA ALA A 104 -5.77 -6.15 11.17
C ALA A 104 -6.66 -4.90 10.99
N GLN A 105 -6.17 -3.94 10.21
CA GLN A 105 -6.84 -2.66 10.01
C GLN A 105 -7.36 -2.53 8.57
N GLU A 106 -8.65 -2.23 8.45
CA GLU A 106 -9.28 -1.87 7.19
C GLU A 106 -8.84 -0.44 6.79
N LYS A 107 -8.33 -0.27 5.56
CA LYS A 107 -8.00 1.03 4.97
C LYS A 107 -8.54 1.10 3.53
N MET A 108 -8.61 2.30 2.95
CA MET A 108 -8.85 2.42 1.50
C MET A 108 -7.68 1.77 0.75
N SER A 109 -7.95 1.05 -0.34
CA SER A 109 -6.87 0.50 -1.16
C SER A 109 -6.09 1.63 -1.82
N THR A 110 -4.77 1.42 -1.90
CA THR A 110 -3.82 2.37 -2.47
C THR A 110 -3.70 2.18 -3.99
N ASN A 111 -3.10 3.20 -4.60
CA ASN A 111 -2.96 3.51 -6.02
C ASN A 111 -4.17 3.17 -6.91
N HIS A 112 -5.36 3.42 -6.37
CA HIS A 112 -6.63 3.41 -7.09
C HIS A 112 -7.22 4.83 -7.14
N VAL A 113 -7.76 5.20 -8.30
CA VAL A 113 -8.45 6.49 -8.48
C VAL A 113 -9.90 6.36 -8.02
N TYR A 114 -10.30 7.16 -7.04
CA TYR A 114 -11.68 7.25 -6.59
C TYR A 114 -12.29 8.59 -6.97
N VAL A 115 -13.56 8.63 -7.33
CA VAL A 115 -14.29 9.85 -7.63
C VAL A 115 -15.53 9.93 -6.77
N PHE A 116 -15.63 11.00 -5.97
CA PHE A 116 -16.73 11.25 -5.05
C PHE A 116 -17.34 12.63 -5.30
N LYS A 117 -18.64 12.77 -5.04
CA LYS A 117 -19.26 14.09 -4.92
C LYS A 117 -19.03 14.67 -3.53
N LYS A 118 -18.65 15.94 -3.47
CA LYS A 118 -18.54 16.67 -2.20
C LYS A 118 -19.91 17.24 -1.83
N ARG A 119 -20.32 17.05 -0.57
CA ARG A 119 -21.48 17.75 0.01
C ARG A 119 -21.04 19.17 0.37
N GLN A 120 -21.06 20.07 -0.61
CA GLN A 120 -20.98 21.51 -0.40
C GLN A 120 -22.29 22.17 -0.86
N PRO A 121 -22.61 23.42 -0.41
CA PRO A 121 -23.84 24.10 -0.80
C PRO A 121 -24.00 24.28 -2.31
N ASN A 122 -22.89 24.28 -3.06
CA ASN A 122 -22.90 24.19 -4.52
C ASN A 122 -22.89 22.71 -4.94
N ASN A 123 -24.06 22.20 -5.35
CA ASN A 123 -24.35 20.80 -5.75
C ASN A 123 -23.60 20.30 -7.01
N ARG A 124 -22.41 20.85 -7.33
CA ARG A 124 -21.73 20.67 -8.62
C ARG A 124 -20.22 20.42 -8.50
N THR A 125 -19.68 20.33 -7.29
CA THR A 125 -18.25 20.05 -7.09
C THR A 125 -18.02 18.55 -7.04
N VAL A 126 -17.21 18.06 -7.98
CA VAL A 126 -16.77 16.66 -8.03
C VAL A 126 -15.30 16.61 -7.67
N GLU A 127 -14.96 15.71 -6.77
CA GLU A 127 -13.61 15.49 -6.26
C GLU A 127 -13.13 14.13 -6.71
N ALA A 128 -11.97 14.09 -7.35
CA ALA A 128 -11.22 12.86 -7.53
C ALA A 128 -10.16 12.77 -6.44
N LEU A 129 -10.17 11.64 -5.75
CA LEU A 129 -9.24 11.27 -4.71
C LEU A 129 -8.40 10.10 -5.22
N LEU A 130 -7.12 10.33 -5.42
CA LEU A 130 -6.16 9.25 -5.62
C LEU A 130 -5.41 9.02 -4.30
N VAL A 131 -5.55 7.82 -3.76
CA VAL A 131 -4.83 7.39 -2.56
C VAL A 131 -3.58 6.65 -3.02
N CYS A 132 -2.39 7.21 -2.81
CA CYS A 132 -1.12 6.52 -3.00
C CYS A 132 -0.56 6.06 -1.64
N ASP A 133 0.39 5.12 -1.65
CA ASP A 133 0.98 4.55 -0.42
C ASP A 133 1.55 5.60 0.56
N PHE A 134 2.04 6.74 0.05
CA PHE A 134 2.66 7.80 0.85
C PHE A 134 2.04 9.19 0.68
N ALA A 135 1.05 9.35 -0.20
CA ALA A 135 0.45 10.64 -0.51
C ALA A 135 -1.00 10.50 -0.99
N VAL A 136 -1.84 11.47 -0.67
CA VAL A 136 -3.19 11.58 -1.22
C VAL A 136 -3.21 12.74 -2.19
N LEU A 137 -3.50 12.47 -3.46
CA LEU A 137 -3.67 13.49 -4.48
C LEU A 137 -5.16 13.81 -4.61
N GLU A 138 -5.54 15.02 -4.23
CA GLU A 138 -6.90 15.52 -4.37
C GLU A 138 -6.99 16.44 -5.60
N VAL A 139 -7.88 16.11 -6.53
CA VAL A 139 -8.18 16.93 -7.71
C VAL A 139 -9.63 17.36 -7.63
N ILE A 140 -9.86 18.66 -7.43
CA ILE A 140 -11.19 19.25 -7.31
C ILE A 140 -11.55 19.92 -8.63
N SER A 141 -12.76 19.64 -9.14
CA SER A 141 -13.33 20.33 -10.29
C SER A 141 -14.58 21.12 -9.92
N ASP A 142 -14.55 22.42 -10.21
CA ASP A 142 -15.71 23.31 -10.15
C ASP A 142 -16.29 23.48 -11.56
N ILE A 143 -17.05 22.48 -12.02
CA ILE A 143 -17.65 22.54 -13.36
C ILE A 143 -18.93 23.40 -13.28
N LYS A 144 -18.84 24.65 -13.76
CA LYS A 144 -20.02 25.49 -14.02
C LYS A 144 -20.85 24.82 -15.14
N PRO A 145 -22.19 24.75 -15.04
CA PRO A 145 -23.01 24.14 -16.08
C PRO A 145 -22.90 24.97 -17.37
N TRP A 146 -22.45 24.33 -18.44
CA TRP A 146 -22.42 24.93 -19.76
C TRP A 146 -23.76 24.72 -20.46
N LYS A 147 -24.31 25.78 -21.05
CA LYS A 147 -25.40 25.63 -22.03
C LYS A 147 -24.86 24.78 -23.20
N GLN A 148 -25.62 23.76 -23.57
CA GLN A 148 -25.30 22.78 -24.60
C GLN A 148 -24.68 23.40 -25.85
N GLN A 149 -23.36 23.30 -26.01
CA GLN A 149 -22.74 23.42 -27.33
C GLN A 149 -21.54 22.47 -27.39
N HIS A 150 -21.72 21.40 -28.14
CA HIS A 150 -20.73 20.45 -28.65
C HIS A 150 -19.78 19.78 -27.64
N SER A 151 -20.09 18.51 -27.32
CA SER A 151 -19.32 17.57 -26.49
C SER A 151 -17.82 17.42 -26.82
N ARG A 152 -17.36 17.86 -27.99
CA ARG A 152 -15.96 17.75 -28.42
C ARG A 152 -15.10 18.95 -27.96
N ASP A 153 -15.69 20.14 -27.86
CA ASP A 153 -14.97 21.35 -27.45
C ASP A 153 -14.72 21.41 -25.93
N ALA A 154 -15.55 20.73 -25.13
CA ALA A 154 -15.39 20.64 -23.68
C ALA A 154 -14.07 19.91 -23.27
N HIS A 155 -13.70 18.82 -23.96
CA HIS A 155 -12.44 18.12 -23.72
C HIS A 155 -11.23 19.02 -24.06
N LEU A 156 -11.27 19.67 -25.22
CA LEU A 156 -10.21 20.59 -25.66
C LEU A 156 -10.10 21.83 -24.77
N GLN A 157 -11.20 22.35 -24.21
CA GLN A 157 -11.18 23.50 -23.29
C GLN A 157 -10.77 23.15 -21.87
N VAL A 158 -11.13 21.98 -21.32
CA VAL A 158 -10.59 21.49 -20.04
C VAL A 158 -9.09 21.23 -20.16
N ILE A 159 -8.64 20.63 -21.28
CA ILE A 159 -7.21 20.46 -21.60
C ILE A 159 -6.53 21.84 -21.76
N LYS A 160 -7.17 22.86 -22.34
CA LYS A 160 -6.60 24.22 -22.44
C LYS A 160 -6.58 24.97 -21.10
N GLN A 161 -7.57 24.78 -20.23
CA GLN A 161 -7.62 25.37 -18.89
C GLN A 161 -6.64 24.69 -17.93
N HIS A 162 -6.59 23.35 -17.93
CA HIS A 162 -5.73 22.55 -17.05
C HIS A 162 -4.34 22.28 -17.62
N GLY A 163 -4.16 22.35 -18.94
CA GLY A 163 -2.85 22.29 -19.62
C GLY A 163 -2.04 23.58 -19.48
N ARG A 164 -2.71 24.74 -19.33
CA ARG A 164 -2.05 25.96 -18.82
C ARG A 164 -1.65 25.80 -17.35
N THR A 165 -2.42 25.03 -16.57
CA THR A 165 -2.03 24.64 -15.22
C THR A 165 -0.89 23.63 -15.23
N PHE A 166 -0.64 22.81 -16.25
CA PHE A 166 0.56 21.95 -16.24
C PHE A 166 1.84 22.65 -16.70
N SER A 167 1.75 23.55 -17.68
CA SER A 167 2.88 24.41 -18.12
C SER A 167 3.20 25.53 -17.13
N LYS A 168 2.27 25.88 -16.23
CA LYS A 168 2.42 26.89 -15.18
C LYS A 168 1.73 26.47 -13.89
N LEU A 169 1.86 25.22 -13.48
CA LEU A 169 1.48 24.81 -12.12
C LEU A 169 2.49 25.61 -11.30
N PRO A 170 2.05 26.59 -10.51
CA PRO A 170 3.03 27.31 -9.74
C PRO A 170 3.63 26.24 -8.84
N ALA A 171 4.93 26.00 -9.00
CA ALA A 171 5.79 25.41 -7.99
C ALA A 171 5.62 26.09 -6.60
N ARG A 172 4.75 27.10 -6.45
CA ARG A 172 4.32 27.74 -5.22
C ARG A 172 3.07 27.14 -4.56
N SER A 173 2.11 26.56 -5.30
CA SER A 173 0.82 26.13 -4.70
C SER A 173 0.86 24.73 -4.09
N CYS A 174 1.60 23.78 -4.68
CA CYS A 174 1.80 22.46 -4.07
C CYS A 174 2.77 22.56 -2.86
N CYS A 175 3.70 23.52 -2.91
CA CYS A 175 4.65 23.79 -1.82
C CYS A 175 4.03 24.46 -0.59
N ALA A 176 2.82 25.02 -0.68
CA ALA A 176 2.19 25.72 0.44
C ALA A 176 1.69 24.77 1.56
N SER A 177 1.36 23.51 1.22
CA SER A 177 0.94 22.49 2.21
C SER A 177 2.09 21.64 2.74
N LEU A 178 3.23 21.58 2.03
CA LEU A 178 4.43 20.88 2.47
C LEU A 178 5.33 21.85 3.24
N ARG A 179 5.07 21.99 4.55
CA ARG A 179 5.91 22.76 5.49
C ARG A 179 7.32 22.13 5.65
N LYS A 180 8.19 22.24 4.65
CA LYS A 180 9.63 22.07 4.83
C LYS A 180 10.31 23.44 4.70
N PRO A 181 11.20 23.82 5.64
CA PRO A 181 11.87 25.12 5.58
C PRO A 181 12.73 25.19 4.32
N MET A 182 12.48 26.23 3.53
CA MET A 182 13.14 26.51 2.26
C MET A 182 14.60 26.93 2.54
N LYS A 183 15.54 25.99 2.49
CA LYS A 183 16.98 26.29 2.42
C LYS A 183 17.41 26.24 0.96
N GLU A 184 17.71 27.43 0.41
CA GLU A 184 18.61 27.71 -0.73
C GLU A 184 18.74 26.65 -1.84
N MET A 185 17.63 26.28 -2.52
CA MET A 185 17.71 25.55 -3.80
C MET A 185 17.03 26.35 -4.92
N PRO A 186 17.55 26.31 -6.17
CA PRO A 186 16.90 26.95 -7.29
C PRO A 186 15.50 26.34 -7.50
N ALA A 187 14.47 27.18 -7.50
CA ALA A 187 13.05 26.76 -7.50
C ALA A 187 12.69 25.79 -8.65
N GLY A 188 13.38 25.85 -9.79
CA GLY A 188 13.18 24.94 -10.92
C GLY A 188 13.65 23.51 -10.65
N TRP A 189 14.76 23.34 -9.94
CA TRP A 189 15.29 22.01 -9.58
C TRP A 189 14.39 21.32 -8.56
N TYR A 190 13.97 22.05 -7.53
CA TYR A 190 13.05 21.53 -6.52
C TYR A 190 11.69 21.12 -7.11
N ALA A 191 11.15 21.92 -8.03
CA ALA A 191 9.90 21.58 -8.71
C ALA A 191 10.03 20.31 -9.58
N LYS A 192 11.16 20.14 -10.27
CA LYS A 192 11.44 18.93 -11.05
C LYS A 192 11.54 17.70 -10.14
N GLU A 193 12.24 17.81 -9.02
CA GLU A 193 12.37 16.72 -8.05
C GLU A 193 11.02 16.32 -7.44
N LEU A 194 10.15 17.29 -7.14
CA LEU A 194 8.80 17.02 -6.63
C LEU A 194 7.92 16.32 -7.67
N LEU A 195 7.95 16.75 -8.93
CA LEU A 195 7.23 16.07 -10.02
C LEU A 195 7.77 14.66 -10.28
N GLN A 196 9.07 14.44 -10.09
CA GLN A 196 9.70 13.16 -10.34
C GLN A 196 9.53 12.16 -9.18
N LYS A 197 9.66 12.60 -7.93
CA LYS A 197 9.65 11.69 -6.76
C LYS A 197 8.32 11.67 -6.01
N GLU A 198 7.62 12.79 -5.90
CA GLU A 198 6.43 12.92 -5.05
C GLU A 198 5.12 12.76 -5.84
N MET A 199 5.06 13.26 -7.09
CA MET A 199 3.89 13.09 -7.92
C MET A 199 3.81 11.66 -8.47
N LEU A 200 2.74 10.93 -8.16
CA LEU A 200 2.45 9.59 -8.70
C LEU A 200 3.65 8.62 -8.59
N PRO A 201 4.17 8.35 -7.38
CA PRO A 201 5.38 7.54 -7.21
C PRO A 201 5.21 6.10 -7.71
N HIS A 202 3.99 5.55 -7.61
CA HIS A 202 3.65 4.21 -8.10
C HIS A 202 3.72 4.06 -9.64
N VAL A 203 3.68 5.17 -10.40
CA VAL A 203 3.86 5.15 -11.85
C VAL A 203 5.35 5.13 -12.22
N GLY A 204 6.21 5.65 -11.34
CA GLY A 204 7.66 5.64 -11.51
C GLY A 204 8.33 6.83 -10.83
N THR A 205 9.50 6.59 -10.24
CA THR A 205 10.36 7.62 -9.63
C THR A 205 11.68 7.82 -10.38
N ALA A 206 11.92 7.02 -11.41
CA ALA A 206 13.08 7.11 -12.28
C ALA A 206 13.01 8.36 -13.19
N GLU A 207 14.15 8.71 -13.78
CA GLU A 207 14.19 9.73 -14.84
C GLU A 207 13.40 9.25 -16.07
N TYR A 208 12.87 10.19 -16.85
CA TYR A 208 12.13 9.94 -18.11
C TYR A 208 10.75 9.26 -17.95
N CYS A 209 10.19 9.21 -16.73
CA CYS A 209 8.85 8.68 -16.47
C CYS A 209 7.72 9.74 -16.59
N GLU A 210 8.02 10.97 -16.99
CA GLU A 210 7.08 12.09 -16.98
C GLU A 210 5.92 11.90 -17.96
N THR A 211 6.18 11.26 -19.11
CA THR A 211 5.15 10.92 -20.12
C THR A 211 4.11 9.98 -19.52
N LYS A 212 4.53 8.87 -18.90
CA LYS A 212 3.64 7.90 -18.23
C LYS A 212 2.80 8.57 -17.15
N LYS A 213 3.40 9.44 -16.33
CA LYS A 213 2.69 10.22 -15.32
C LYS A 213 1.65 11.16 -15.92
N ALA A 214 1.99 11.84 -17.02
CA ALA A 214 1.06 12.76 -17.69
C ALA A 214 -0.19 12.03 -18.20
N TYR A 215 -0.03 10.82 -18.75
CA TYR A 215 -1.17 10.04 -19.22
C TYR A 215 -2.01 9.45 -18.10
N TYR A 216 -1.40 8.94 -17.04
CA TYR A 216 -2.14 8.51 -15.86
C TYR A 216 -2.93 9.69 -15.24
N PHE A 217 -2.30 10.87 -15.19
CA PHE A 217 -2.99 12.08 -14.75
C PHE A 217 -4.14 12.48 -15.70
N GLY A 218 -3.96 12.34 -17.01
CA GLY A 218 -5.04 12.49 -18.00
C GLY A 218 -6.20 11.53 -17.75
N TYR A 219 -5.91 10.27 -17.39
CA TYR A 219 -6.91 9.28 -16.99
C TYR A 219 -7.67 9.68 -15.71
N ILE A 220 -7.00 10.25 -14.71
CA ILE A 220 -7.65 10.80 -13.51
C ILE A 220 -8.66 11.89 -13.88
N ILE A 221 -8.25 12.86 -14.71
CA ILE A 221 -9.13 13.93 -15.18
C ILE A 221 -10.30 13.34 -15.98
N HIS A 222 -10.03 12.39 -16.87
CA HIS A 222 -11.05 11.75 -17.68
C HIS A 222 -12.11 11.05 -16.80
N ARG A 223 -11.72 10.31 -15.76
CA ARG A 223 -12.66 9.71 -14.79
C ARG A 223 -13.49 10.77 -14.08
N LEU A 224 -12.84 11.84 -13.62
CA LEU A 224 -13.51 12.95 -12.95
C LEU A 224 -14.56 13.62 -13.85
N LEU A 225 -14.22 13.89 -15.11
CA LEU A 225 -15.13 14.49 -16.08
C LEU A 225 -16.32 13.58 -16.36
N PHE A 226 -16.11 12.27 -16.51
CA PHE A 226 -17.21 11.33 -16.74
C PHE A 226 -18.20 11.28 -15.58
N CYS A 227 -17.71 11.36 -14.34
CA CYS A 227 -18.59 11.45 -13.16
C CYS A 227 -19.33 12.80 -13.10
N ALA A 228 -18.64 13.91 -13.38
CA ALA A 228 -19.24 15.24 -13.39
C ALA A 228 -20.30 15.41 -14.49
N LEU A 229 -20.09 14.80 -15.67
CA LEU A 229 -21.06 14.76 -16.77
C LEU A 229 -22.19 13.75 -16.53
N GLY A 230 -22.17 12.98 -15.43
CA GLY A 230 -23.16 11.95 -15.13
C GLY A 230 -23.10 10.73 -16.06
N ARG A 231 -22.01 10.56 -16.82
CA ARG A 231 -21.78 9.40 -17.71
C ARG A 231 -21.31 8.16 -16.96
N ARG A 232 -20.75 8.33 -15.76
CA ARG A 232 -20.43 7.27 -14.81
C ARG A 232 -20.93 7.62 -13.42
N PRO A 233 -21.37 6.63 -12.61
CA PRO A 233 -21.70 6.86 -11.21
C PRO A 233 -20.45 7.20 -10.40
N GLU A 234 -20.67 7.74 -9.19
CA GLU A 234 -19.61 7.95 -8.20
C GLU A 234 -19.14 6.62 -7.60
N ASP A 235 -17.91 6.59 -7.11
CA ASP A 235 -17.35 5.41 -6.48
C ASP A 235 -17.92 5.20 -5.07
N GLY A 236 -18.17 3.94 -4.71
CA GLY A 236 -18.68 3.57 -3.39
C GLY A 236 -17.58 3.66 -2.32
N ARG A 237 -17.70 4.59 -1.37
CA ARG A 237 -16.77 4.73 -0.22
C ARG A 237 -16.74 3.49 0.68
N ASP A 238 -17.86 2.79 0.75
CA ASP A 238 -18.10 1.65 1.64
C ASP A 238 -18.04 0.31 0.87
N HIS A 239 -17.77 0.33 -0.45
CA HIS A 239 -17.62 -0.88 -1.23
C HIS A 239 -16.34 -1.61 -0.83
N TYR A 240 -16.45 -2.87 -0.43
CA TYR A 240 -15.37 -3.60 0.21
C TYR A 240 -14.19 -3.91 -0.72
N ALA A 241 -14.43 -4.06 -2.02
CA ALA A 241 -13.35 -4.19 -3.01
C ALA A 241 -12.44 -2.95 -3.11
N ASN A 242 -12.90 -1.80 -2.59
CA ASN A 242 -12.13 -0.55 -2.54
C ASN A 242 -11.35 -0.43 -1.21
N LYS A 243 -11.39 -1.47 -0.38
CA LYS A 243 -10.70 -1.53 0.91
C LYS A 243 -9.54 -2.50 0.81
N GLY A 244 -8.38 -2.06 1.28
CA GLY A 244 -7.23 -2.91 1.54
C GLY A 244 -7.17 -3.27 3.02
N TRP A 245 -6.61 -4.43 3.31
CA TRP A 245 -6.33 -4.86 4.67
C TRP A 245 -4.85 -4.65 4.94
N THR A 246 -4.55 -3.74 5.83
CA THR A 246 -3.18 -3.65 6.34
C THR A 246 -3.08 -4.57 7.54
N LEU A 247 -2.49 -5.75 7.34
CA LEU A 247 -1.94 -6.49 8.46
C LEU A 247 -0.80 -5.64 9.03
N LEU A 248 -0.72 -5.48 10.35
CA LEU A 248 0.41 -4.78 10.97
C LEU A 248 1.76 -5.42 10.58
N ILE A 249 1.74 -6.68 10.13
CA ILE A 249 2.90 -7.40 9.59
C ILE A 249 3.46 -6.78 8.31
N HIS A 250 2.66 -6.12 7.47
CA HIS A 250 3.21 -5.36 6.32
C HIS A 250 4.00 -4.11 6.75
N TYR A 251 3.79 -3.55 7.95
CA TYR A 251 4.69 -2.52 8.52
C TYR A 251 6.03 -3.11 8.99
N LEU A 252 6.13 -4.43 9.05
CA LEU A 252 7.34 -5.19 9.30
C LEU A 252 7.67 -5.96 8.01
N GLU A 253 8.02 -5.26 6.93
CA GLU A 253 8.38 -5.77 5.59
C GLU A 253 9.47 -6.88 5.57
N ALA A 254 9.92 -7.37 6.72
CA ALA A 254 10.85 -8.48 6.87
C ALA A 254 10.20 -9.87 7.08
N TYR A 255 8.87 -10.01 7.04
CA TYR A 255 8.18 -11.25 7.43
C TYR A 255 7.14 -11.70 6.40
N SER A 256 7.59 -12.34 5.31
CA SER A 256 6.79 -12.66 4.11
C SER A 256 5.86 -13.88 4.17
N GLU A 257 5.70 -14.58 5.30
CA GLU A 257 4.95 -15.86 5.31
C GLU A 257 4.18 -16.14 6.61
N TRP A 258 3.22 -15.29 6.97
CA TRP A 258 2.46 -15.46 8.22
C TRP A 258 0.96 -15.33 7.96
N SER A 259 0.28 -16.47 7.88
CA SER A 259 -1.19 -16.54 7.93
C SER A 259 -1.60 -16.93 9.35
N ALA A 260 -2.37 -16.09 10.03
CA ALA A 260 -2.96 -16.44 11.32
C ALA A 260 -4.31 -15.75 11.51
N ALA A 261 -5.19 -16.34 12.31
CA ALA A 261 -6.55 -15.87 12.52
C ALA A 261 -6.61 -14.43 13.08
N PHE A 262 -7.47 -13.60 12.50
CA PHE A 262 -7.53 -12.17 12.79
C PHE A 262 -8.94 -11.75 13.26
N THR A 263 -8.99 -11.02 14.38
CA THR A 263 -10.13 -10.17 14.76
C THR A 263 -9.80 -8.75 14.28
N PHE A 264 -10.79 -7.98 13.80
CA PHE A 264 -10.58 -6.69 13.13
C PHE A 264 -11.26 -5.56 13.90
N ALA A 265 -10.66 -4.37 13.92
CA ALA A 265 -11.27 -3.20 14.54
C ALA A 265 -11.06 -1.93 13.70
N ILE A 266 -12.16 -1.28 13.33
CA ILE A 266 -12.15 0.09 12.79
C ILE A 266 -12.30 1.08 13.94
N LEU A 267 -11.33 1.98 14.13
CA LEU A 267 -11.46 3.11 15.05
C LEU A 267 -12.15 4.28 14.34
N GLY A 268 -13.46 4.46 14.54
CA GLY A 268 -14.19 5.60 13.98
C GLY A 268 -15.64 5.77 14.47
N LYS A 269 -16.10 7.02 14.67
CA LYS A 269 -17.43 7.37 15.21
C LYS A 269 -18.56 7.56 14.17
N LEU A 270 -18.35 7.21 12.90
CA LEU A 270 -19.34 7.45 11.83
C LEU A 270 -20.39 6.33 11.75
N ALA A 271 -21.65 6.66 11.46
CA ALA A 271 -22.77 5.71 11.41
C ALA A 271 -22.85 4.88 10.12
N LYS A 272 -22.53 5.46 8.96
CA LYS A 272 -22.52 4.75 7.66
C LYS A 272 -21.54 3.56 7.59
N PRO A 273 -20.28 3.67 8.03
CA PRO A 273 -19.34 2.55 7.97
C PRO A 273 -19.69 1.38 8.90
N ARG A 274 -20.72 1.51 9.76
CA ARG A 274 -21.22 0.44 10.65
C ARG A 274 -22.27 -0.44 10.00
N GLN A 275 -22.89 0.02 8.91
CA GLN A 275 -23.96 -0.73 8.27
C GLN A 275 -23.38 -1.91 7.49
N LEU A 276 -24.11 -3.03 7.48
CA LEU A 276 -23.74 -4.16 6.63
C LEU A 276 -23.91 -3.76 5.17
N HIS A 277 -22.82 -3.80 4.41
CA HIS A 277 -22.79 -3.54 2.98
C HIS A 277 -22.84 -4.86 2.20
N ASN A 278 -23.51 -4.87 1.04
CA ASN A 278 -23.72 -6.08 0.23
C ASN A 278 -22.39 -6.74 -0.22
N SER A 279 -21.35 -5.95 -0.46
CA SER A 279 -20.03 -6.46 -0.83
C SER A 279 -19.28 -7.16 0.31
N HIS A 280 -19.83 -7.20 1.52
CA HIS A 280 -19.29 -8.03 2.61
C HIS A 280 -19.64 -9.52 2.44
N TRP A 281 -20.61 -9.85 1.58
CA TRP A 281 -21.07 -11.21 1.39
C TRP A 281 -19.91 -12.14 0.98
N GLY A 282 -19.78 -13.27 1.68
CA GLY A 282 -18.71 -14.23 1.47
C GLY A 282 -17.35 -13.84 2.09
N MET A 283 -17.16 -12.57 2.49
CA MET A 283 -15.91 -12.07 3.10
C MET A 283 -16.02 -11.83 4.61
N MET A 284 -17.16 -11.31 5.07
CA MET A 284 -17.37 -11.03 6.50
C MET A 284 -18.57 -11.81 7.01
N CYS A 285 -18.51 -12.22 8.27
CA CYS A 285 -19.66 -12.77 8.97
C CYS A 285 -20.70 -11.65 9.18
N PRO A 286 -21.96 -11.81 8.70
CA PRO A 286 -22.98 -10.76 8.83
C PRO A 286 -23.55 -10.64 10.26
N ALA A 287 -23.39 -11.68 11.08
CA ALA A 287 -23.97 -11.76 12.43
C ALA A 287 -22.96 -11.51 13.55
N GLU A 288 -21.68 -11.82 13.33
CA GLU A 288 -20.67 -11.80 14.38
C GLU A 288 -20.01 -10.42 14.50
N THR A 289 -20.66 -9.52 15.24
CA THR A 289 -20.14 -8.21 15.61
C THR A 289 -20.50 -7.93 17.07
N PRO A 290 -19.63 -7.27 17.86
CA PRO A 290 -19.94 -6.96 19.25
C PRO A 290 -21.10 -5.97 19.38
N GLU A 291 -21.86 -6.10 20.46
CA GLU A 291 -22.92 -5.15 20.78
C GLU A 291 -22.38 -3.79 21.26
N GLY A 292 -23.23 -2.76 21.23
CA GLY A 292 -22.90 -1.42 21.72
C GLY A 292 -22.03 -0.60 20.77
N GLN A 293 -21.05 0.13 21.32
CA GLN A 293 -20.30 1.16 20.58
C GLN A 293 -19.41 0.60 19.46
N ALA A 294 -19.08 -0.68 19.49
CA ALA A 294 -18.26 -1.36 18.49
C ALA A 294 -19.08 -2.06 17.40
N CYS A 295 -20.42 -2.06 17.50
CA CYS A 295 -21.30 -2.70 16.53
C CYS A 295 -21.06 -2.13 15.12
N GLY A 296 -20.77 -3.04 14.18
CA GLY A 296 -20.47 -2.75 12.78
C GLY A 296 -19.04 -2.23 12.51
N LEU A 297 -18.25 -1.93 13.54
CA LEU A 297 -16.85 -1.51 13.40
C LEU A 297 -15.87 -2.66 13.57
N VAL A 298 -16.18 -3.56 14.49
CA VAL A 298 -15.47 -4.82 14.68
C VAL A 298 -16.21 -5.86 13.86
N LYS A 299 -15.51 -6.46 12.91
CA LYS A 299 -16.05 -7.41 11.96
C LYS A 299 -15.20 -8.68 12.02
N ASN A 300 -15.79 -9.83 11.80
CA ASN A 300 -15.08 -11.11 11.74
C ASN A 300 -15.11 -11.66 10.30
N LEU A 301 -14.02 -12.31 9.87
CA LEU A 301 -13.96 -12.95 8.56
C LEU A 301 -14.93 -14.12 8.47
N ALA A 302 -15.44 -14.38 7.28
CA ALA A 302 -16.11 -15.64 7.01
C ALA A 302 -15.10 -16.80 6.96
N LEU A 303 -15.59 -18.03 7.20
CA LEU A 303 -14.74 -19.21 7.43
C LEU A 303 -13.79 -19.55 6.27
N MET A 304 -14.21 -19.32 5.02
CA MET A 304 -13.44 -19.70 3.82
C MET A 304 -12.66 -18.54 3.23
N VAL A 305 -12.51 -17.43 3.96
CA VAL A 305 -11.85 -16.25 3.42
C VAL A 305 -10.36 -16.44 3.40
N TYR A 306 -9.77 -16.07 2.27
CA TYR A 306 -8.34 -16.03 2.07
C TYR A 306 -7.89 -14.58 1.88
N VAL A 307 -6.90 -14.15 2.66
CA VAL A 307 -6.27 -12.83 2.54
C VAL A 307 -4.97 -13.00 1.77
N THR A 308 -4.81 -12.25 0.69
CA THR A 308 -3.60 -12.28 -0.14
C THR A 308 -2.43 -11.59 0.59
N VAL A 309 -1.23 -12.16 0.45
CA VAL A 309 0.02 -11.63 1.04
C VAL A 309 0.85 -10.78 0.07
N GLY A 310 0.39 -10.68 -1.18
CA GLY A 310 1.14 -10.05 -2.28
C GLY A 310 2.11 -11.01 -2.97
N SER A 311 2.47 -10.70 -4.21
CA SER A 311 3.45 -11.43 -5.01
C SER A 311 4.13 -10.44 -5.95
N ALA A 312 5.37 -10.72 -6.36
CA ALA A 312 6.05 -9.86 -7.32
C ALA A 312 5.27 -9.79 -8.64
N ALA A 313 5.05 -8.58 -9.16
CA ALA A 313 4.35 -8.37 -10.43
C ALA A 313 5.20 -8.62 -11.66
N ASN A 314 6.54 -8.53 -11.57
CA ASN A 314 7.44 -8.60 -12.73
C ASN A 314 7.16 -9.77 -13.68
N PRO A 315 6.93 -11.02 -13.21
CA PRO A 315 6.64 -12.14 -14.12
C PRO A 315 5.35 -11.95 -14.92
N ILE A 316 4.36 -11.26 -14.34
CA ILE A 316 3.11 -10.93 -15.02
C ILE A 316 3.35 -9.84 -16.08
N LEU A 317 4.21 -8.86 -15.76
CA LEU A 317 4.54 -7.78 -16.71
C LEU A 317 5.30 -8.33 -17.92
N GLU A 318 6.30 -9.18 -17.69
CA GLU A 318 7.06 -9.86 -18.76
C GLU A 318 6.11 -10.66 -19.67
N PHE A 319 5.17 -11.41 -19.08
CA PHE A 319 4.18 -12.15 -19.85
C PHE A 319 3.25 -11.26 -20.67
N LEU A 320 2.82 -10.11 -20.12
CA LEU A 320 1.96 -9.17 -20.86
C LEU A 320 2.70 -8.57 -22.06
N GLU A 321 3.96 -8.16 -21.86
CA GLU A 321 4.82 -7.63 -22.93
C GLU A 321 5.00 -8.63 -24.08
N GLU A 322 5.13 -9.92 -23.79
CA GLU A 322 5.19 -10.99 -24.80
C GLU A 322 3.87 -11.13 -25.60
N TRP A 323 2.71 -10.91 -24.98
CA TRP A 323 1.38 -11.17 -25.57
C TRP A 323 0.77 -9.97 -26.32
N SER A 324 1.62 -9.13 -26.93
CA SER A 324 1.23 -8.00 -27.80
C SER A 324 0.47 -6.86 -27.11
N THR A 325 0.74 -6.59 -25.84
CA THR A 325 0.41 -5.26 -25.29
C THR A 325 1.41 -4.24 -25.81
N GLU A 326 0.91 -3.19 -26.47
CA GLU A 326 1.74 -2.11 -26.94
C GLU A 326 2.11 -1.19 -25.78
N ASN A 327 3.37 -0.75 -25.74
CA ASN A 327 3.85 0.14 -24.70
C ASN A 327 3.17 1.51 -24.83
N PHE A 328 2.88 2.11 -23.69
CA PHE A 328 2.29 3.42 -23.56
C PHE A 328 2.96 4.50 -24.44
N GLU A 329 4.29 4.45 -24.57
CA GLU A 329 5.09 5.43 -25.31
C GLU A 329 5.01 5.30 -26.83
N GLU A 330 4.54 4.15 -27.33
CA GLU A 330 4.59 3.80 -28.76
C GLU A 330 3.26 4.03 -29.47
N ILE A 331 2.19 4.32 -28.74
CA ILE A 331 0.82 4.37 -29.27
C ILE A 331 0.38 5.79 -29.61
N SER A 332 -0.22 5.95 -30.79
CA SER A 332 -0.89 7.19 -31.18
C SER A 332 -2.20 7.40 -30.41
N PRO A 333 -2.46 8.61 -29.86
CA PRO A 333 -3.71 8.93 -29.18
C PRO A 333 -5.00 8.68 -29.97
N ALA A 334 -4.90 8.52 -31.30
CA ALA A 334 -6.03 8.23 -32.17
C ALA A 334 -6.56 6.79 -32.02
N VAL A 335 -5.72 5.83 -31.59
CA VAL A 335 -6.08 4.41 -31.48
C VAL A 335 -6.70 4.09 -30.10
N ILE A 336 -6.35 4.89 -29.09
CA ILE A 336 -6.81 4.81 -27.70
C ILE A 336 -8.33 4.60 -27.53
N PRO A 337 -9.24 5.29 -28.27
CA PRO A 337 -10.68 5.10 -28.08
C PRO A 337 -11.21 3.71 -28.44
N HIS A 338 -10.45 2.95 -29.24
CA HIS A 338 -10.84 1.63 -29.74
C HIS A 338 -10.04 0.48 -29.11
N ALA A 339 -9.03 0.79 -28.29
CA ALA A 339 -8.20 -0.20 -27.62
C ALA A 339 -8.64 -0.37 -26.16
N TYR A 340 -8.33 -1.53 -25.57
CA TYR A 340 -8.58 -1.80 -24.16
C TYR A 340 -7.39 -1.34 -23.32
N GLN A 341 -7.69 -0.62 -22.24
CA GLN A 341 -6.68 -0.17 -21.28
C GLN A 341 -6.46 -1.24 -20.21
N ASN A 342 -5.24 -1.75 -20.12
CA ASN A 342 -4.87 -2.78 -19.15
C ASN A 342 -4.15 -2.15 -17.93
N PHE A 343 -4.52 -2.62 -16.74
CA PHE A 343 -3.91 -2.21 -15.47
C PHE A 343 -3.40 -3.46 -14.74
N CYS A 344 -2.09 -3.59 -14.58
CA CYS A 344 -1.48 -4.58 -13.68
C CYS A 344 -0.76 -3.83 -12.57
N GLU A 345 -1.19 -4.06 -11.33
CA GLU A 345 -0.95 -3.21 -10.16
C GLU A 345 -1.38 -1.76 -10.44
N TRP A 346 -0.72 -0.99 -11.32
CA TRP A 346 -1.04 0.42 -11.59
C TRP A 346 -0.97 0.85 -13.06
N LEU A 347 -0.45 0.04 -13.99
CA LEU A 347 -0.49 0.27 -15.44
C LEU A 347 0.13 -0.91 -16.19
N LEU A 348 -0.37 -1.31 -17.37
CA LEU A 348 0.50 -1.72 -18.48
C LEU A 348 -0.24 -1.91 -19.81
N GLY A 349 0.03 -0.97 -20.72
CA GLY A 349 -0.20 -1.12 -22.15
C GLY A 349 -1.67 -1.06 -22.60
N TRP A 350 -1.82 -0.94 -23.91
CA TRP A 350 -3.11 -1.11 -24.57
C TRP A 350 -3.10 -2.43 -25.30
N HIS A 351 -4.22 -3.15 -25.22
CA HIS A 351 -4.46 -4.29 -26.10
C HIS A 351 -5.43 -3.84 -27.18
N SER A 352 -4.93 -3.76 -28.41
CA SER A 352 -5.79 -3.69 -29.59
C SER A 352 -6.19 -5.12 -29.96
N PRO A 353 -7.48 -5.47 -30.00
CA PRO A 353 -7.88 -6.77 -30.52
C PRO A 353 -7.42 -6.82 -31.99
N LYS A 354 -6.42 -7.65 -32.30
CA LYS A 354 -6.08 -7.96 -33.69
C LYS A 354 -7.31 -8.64 -34.29
N SER A 355 -7.87 -8.00 -35.33
CA SER A 355 -8.96 -8.53 -36.16
C SER A 355 -8.61 -9.87 -36.78
#